data_AF-A0AA49GJY5-F1
#
_entry.id   AF-A0AA49GJY5-F1
#
_cell.length_a   1.000
_cell.length_b   1.000
_cell.length_c   1.000
_cell.angle_alpha   90.00
_cell.angle_beta   90.00
_cell.angle_gamma   90.00
#
_symmetry.space_group_name_H-M   'P 1'
#
loop_
_entity.id
_entity.type
_entity.pdbx_description
1 polymer ?
#
loop_
_entity_poly.entity_id
_entity_poly.type
_entity_poly.pdbx_seq_one_letter_code
_entity_poly.pdbx_strand_id
1 'polypeptide(L)'
;MKVVDSKNKPVPYLTAKTHARLKHDYASWHPDHVSKVLKKKSPKLLYQDKSKFDSFSIFHDALQESRKHAAMISENGNHVTVFDMGYLTGYDARARRQTSTVTLVTKANGEVITAYPGTPWAQSSG
;
A
#
# COMPACT_ATOMS: atom_id res chain seq x y z
N MET A 1 -14.97 -4.09 13.12
CA MET A 1 -14.78 -3.48 11.78
C MET A 1 -16.00 -3.80 10.91
N LYS A 2 -16.54 -2.82 10.18
CA LYS A 2 -17.66 -3.03 9.25
C LYS A 2 -17.12 -3.19 7.83
N VAL A 3 -17.56 -4.22 7.11
CA VAL A 3 -17.24 -4.40 5.69
C VAL A 3 -18.22 -3.57 4.84
N VAL A 4 -17.70 -2.87 3.84
CA VAL A 4 -18.45 -2.09 2.86
C VAL A 4 -18.20 -2.66 1.48
N ASP A 5 -19.29 -2.98 0.76
CA ASP A 5 -19.24 -3.43 -0.63
C ASP A 5 -18.52 -2.39 -1.51
N SER A 6 -17.74 -2.88 -2.47
CA SER A 6 -17.18 -2.13 -3.60
C SER A 6 -18.12 -1.09 -4.23
N LYS A 7 -19.43 -1.35 -4.32
CA LYS A 7 -20.41 -0.41 -4.92
C LYS A 7 -20.79 0.75 -4.00
N ASN A 8 -20.61 0.59 -2.69
CA ASN A 8 -21.05 1.54 -1.66
C ASN A 8 -19.89 2.29 -1.00
N LYS A 9 -18.66 2.06 -1.47
CA LYS A 9 -17.47 2.76 -0.98
C LYS A 9 -17.17 4.00 -1.82
N PRO A 10 -16.56 5.03 -1.23
CA PRO A 10 -16.15 6.22 -1.98
C PRO A 10 -15.09 5.86 -3.03
N VAL A 11 -15.13 6.55 -4.17
CA VAL A 11 -14.15 6.35 -5.25
C VAL A 11 -12.80 6.95 -4.83
N PRO A 12 -11.71 6.17 -4.83
CA PRO A 12 -10.39 6.69 -4.48
C PRO A 12 -9.92 7.77 -5.45
N TYR A 13 -9.45 8.90 -4.91
CA TYR A 13 -8.81 9.97 -5.67
C TYR A 13 -7.57 10.53 -4.97
N LEU A 14 -6.64 11.09 -5.76
CA LEU A 14 -5.41 11.70 -5.27
C LEU A 14 -5.52 13.21 -5.25
N THR A 15 -5.12 13.81 -4.13
CA THR A 15 -4.79 15.23 -4.11
C THR A 15 -3.38 15.43 -4.66
N ALA A 16 -3.08 16.63 -5.17
CA ALA A 16 -1.73 16.98 -5.60
C ALA A 16 -0.69 16.79 -4.49
N LYS A 17 -1.06 17.09 -3.24
CA LYS A 17 -0.23 16.90 -2.05
C LYS A 17 0.08 15.42 -1.79
N THR A 18 -0.94 14.56 -1.80
CA THR A 18 -0.76 13.11 -1.61
C THR A 18 0.09 12.53 -2.73
N HIS A 19 -0.17 12.94 -3.98
CA HIS A 19 0.58 12.49 -5.15
C HIS A 19 2.06 12.87 -5.05
N ALA A 20 2.38 14.13 -4.71
CA ALA A 20 3.75 14.59 -4.54
C ALA A 20 4.48 13.84 -3.41
N ARG A 21 3.83 13.62 -2.27
CA ARG A 21 4.40 12.86 -1.15
C ARG A 21 4.71 11.42 -1.56
N LEU A 22 3.76 10.73 -2.19
CA LEU A 22 3.96 9.33 -2.60
C LEU A 22 5.04 9.22 -3.69
N LYS A 23 5.12 10.18 -4.60
CA LYS A 23 6.19 10.24 -5.62
C LYS A 23 7.56 10.46 -4.98
N HIS A 24 7.66 11.34 -3.97
CA HIS A 24 8.88 11.54 -3.19
C HIS A 24 9.28 10.28 -2.40
N ASP A 25 8.29 9.64 -1.76
CA ASP A 25 8.49 8.39 -1.00
C ASP A 25 8.92 7.21 -1.89
N TYR A 26 8.53 7.24 -3.18
CA TYR A 26 9.01 6.30 -4.20
C TYR A 26 10.40 6.68 -4.74
N ALA A 27 10.67 7.95 -5.02
CA ALA A 27 11.96 8.39 -5.57
C ALA A 27 13.14 8.10 -4.62
N SER A 28 12.86 7.96 -3.32
CA SER A 28 13.82 7.53 -2.31
C SER A 28 14.04 6.00 -2.27
N TRP A 29 13.28 5.21 -3.05
CA TRP A 29 13.37 3.76 -3.17
C TRP A 29 13.98 3.34 -4.51
N HIS A 30 14.88 2.34 -4.50
CA HIS A 30 15.47 1.78 -5.71
C HIS A 30 15.40 0.24 -5.69
N PRO A 31 14.78 -0.43 -6.68
CA PRO A 31 14.57 -1.89 -6.68
C PRO A 31 15.89 -2.69 -6.70
N ASP A 32 16.93 -2.18 -7.35
CA ASP A 32 18.28 -2.78 -7.34
C ASP A 32 18.88 -2.87 -5.93
N HIS A 33 18.43 -1.98 -5.03
CA HIS A 33 18.87 -1.96 -3.66
C HIS A 33 18.35 -3.16 -2.88
N VAL A 34 17.12 -3.62 -3.13
CA VAL A 34 16.50 -4.74 -2.41
C VAL A 34 17.18 -6.06 -2.76
N SER A 35 17.27 -6.36 -4.05
CA SER A 35 17.91 -7.59 -4.55
C SER A 35 19.36 -7.69 -4.10
N LYS A 36 20.09 -6.56 -4.08
CA LYS A 36 21.48 -6.49 -3.60
C LYS A 36 21.58 -6.60 -2.07
N VAL A 37 20.64 -6.04 -1.33
CA VAL A 37 20.65 -6.09 0.14
C VAL A 37 20.22 -7.45 0.65
N LEU A 38 19.17 -8.07 0.09
CA LEU A 38 18.71 -9.41 0.48
C LEU A 38 19.78 -10.51 0.27
N LYS A 39 20.75 -10.29 -0.64
CA LYS A 39 21.91 -11.18 -0.84
C LYS A 39 23.00 -11.05 0.24
N LYS A 40 22.95 -10.03 1.11
CA LYS A 40 23.93 -9.85 2.19
C LYS A 40 23.59 -10.73 3.39
N LYS A 41 24.62 -11.27 4.06
CA LYS A 41 24.50 -12.09 5.28
C LYS A 41 23.77 -11.36 6.44
N SER A 42 23.87 -10.01 6.46
CA SER A 42 23.16 -9.12 7.38
C SER A 42 22.61 -7.91 6.60
N PRO A 43 21.42 -8.03 5.97
CA PRO A 43 20.85 -6.95 5.18
C PRO A 43 20.50 -5.75 6.08
N LYS A 44 21.02 -4.56 5.77
CA LYS A 44 20.50 -3.29 6.28
C LYS A 44 19.76 -2.59 5.14
N LEU A 45 18.45 -2.81 5.05
CA LEU A 45 17.60 -2.11 4.09
C LEU A 45 17.39 -0.69 4.63
N LEU A 46 17.61 0.33 3.82
CA LEU A 46 17.41 1.73 4.22
C LEU A 46 15.95 2.05 4.63
N TYR A 47 15.02 1.12 4.35
CA TYR A 47 13.59 1.21 4.66
C TYR A 47 13.03 -0.13 5.17
N GLN A 48 13.82 -0.86 5.95
CA GLN A 48 13.46 -2.19 6.46
C GLN A 48 12.14 -2.21 7.26
N ASP A 49 11.73 -1.04 7.72
CA ASP A 49 10.54 -0.71 8.48
C ASP A 49 9.35 -0.25 7.62
N LYS A 50 9.51 -0.07 6.30
CA LYS A 50 8.48 0.50 5.42
C LYS A 50 8.28 -0.30 4.14
N SER A 51 7.03 -0.68 3.88
CA SER A 51 6.65 -1.29 2.61
C SER A 51 6.74 -0.29 1.45
N LYS A 52 7.19 -0.74 0.27
CA LYS A 52 7.48 0.12 -0.89
C LYS A 52 7.14 -0.57 -2.20
N PHE A 53 6.42 0.13 -3.07
CA PHE A 53 6.14 -0.32 -4.45
C PHE A 53 7.41 -0.32 -5.29
N ASP A 54 7.52 -1.27 -6.23
CA ASP A 54 8.66 -1.33 -7.16
C ASP A 54 8.62 -0.22 -8.22
N SER A 55 7.43 0.31 -8.52
CA SER A 55 7.23 1.47 -9.38
C SER A 55 6.05 2.32 -8.95
N PHE A 56 6.09 3.61 -9.32
CA PHE A 56 4.96 4.52 -9.07
C PHE A 56 3.74 4.21 -9.95
N SER A 57 3.91 3.54 -11.10
CA SER A 57 2.78 3.11 -11.93
C SER A 57 1.94 2.03 -11.26
N ILE A 58 2.56 1.09 -10.52
CA ILE A 58 1.85 0.05 -9.76
C ILE A 58 0.88 0.67 -8.75
N PHE A 59 1.25 1.81 -8.16
CA PHE A 59 0.35 2.54 -7.28
C PHE A 59 -0.90 3.05 -8.02
N HIS A 60 -0.76 3.57 -9.24
CA HIS A 60 -1.90 3.97 -10.06
C HIS A 60 -2.79 2.78 -10.44
N ASP A 61 -2.18 1.66 -10.81
CA ASP A 61 -2.90 0.42 -11.12
C ASP A 61 -3.68 -0.05 -9.89
N ALA A 62 -3.07 -0.04 -8.71
CA ALA A 62 -3.70 -0.39 -7.45
C ALA A 62 -4.90 0.53 -7.13
N LEU A 63 -4.83 1.82 -7.45
CA LEU A 63 -5.98 2.71 -7.27
C LEU A 63 -7.16 2.31 -8.16
N GLN A 64 -6.92 1.96 -9.42
CA GLN A 64 -7.97 1.50 -10.32
C GLN A 64 -8.53 0.15 -9.88
N GLU A 65 -7.65 -0.79 -9.57
CA GLU A 65 -8.01 -2.14 -9.18
C GLU A 65 -8.82 -2.14 -7.89
N SER A 66 -8.42 -1.33 -6.91
CA SER A 66 -9.10 -1.23 -5.62
C SER A 66 -10.61 -1.03 -5.77
N ARG A 67 -11.08 -0.32 -6.80
CA ARG A 67 -12.51 -0.01 -7.03
C ARG A 67 -13.39 -1.27 -7.11
N LYS A 68 -12.81 -2.41 -7.46
CA LYS A 68 -13.50 -3.70 -7.59
C LYS A 68 -13.59 -4.47 -6.28
N HIS A 69 -12.86 -4.06 -5.26
CA HIS A 69 -12.71 -4.79 -4.00
C HIS A 69 -13.50 -4.13 -2.86
N ALA A 70 -14.01 -4.95 -1.93
CA ALA A 70 -14.64 -4.44 -0.71
C ALA A 70 -13.63 -3.73 0.21
N ALA A 71 -14.11 -2.83 1.07
CA ALA A 71 -13.30 -2.14 2.06
C ALA A 71 -13.75 -2.49 3.49
N MET A 72 -12.82 -2.44 4.43
CA MET A 72 -13.10 -2.49 5.87
C MET A 72 -13.03 -1.07 6.43
N ILE A 73 -13.99 -0.70 7.28
CA ILE A 73 -13.93 0.55 8.03
C ILE A 73 -13.10 0.32 9.30
N SER A 74 -12.01 1.07 9.42
CA SER A 74 -11.17 1.13 10.63
C SER A 74 -11.81 1.97 11.73
N GLU A 75 -11.28 1.87 12.95
CA GLU A 75 -11.80 2.58 14.13
C GLU A 75 -11.87 4.10 13.95
N ASN A 76 -10.93 4.67 13.20
CA ASN A 76 -10.90 6.10 12.86
C ASN A 76 -11.76 6.47 11.63
N GLY A 77 -12.63 5.58 11.16
CA GLY A 77 -13.55 5.84 10.04
C GLY A 77 -12.92 5.80 8.64
N ASN A 78 -11.65 5.42 8.52
CA ASN A 78 -11.01 5.25 7.22
C ASN A 78 -11.40 3.92 6.56
N HIS A 79 -11.38 3.91 5.23
CA HIS A 79 -11.64 2.73 4.44
C HIS A 79 -10.32 2.06 4.08
N VAL A 80 -10.18 0.79 4.46
CA VAL A 80 -9.00 -0.04 4.19
C VAL A 80 -9.40 -1.12 3.18
N THR A 81 -8.85 -1.04 1.97
CA THR A 81 -9.04 -2.08 0.94
C THR A 81 -7.76 -2.91 0.88
N VAL A 82 -7.87 -4.23 1.05
CA VAL A 82 -6.75 -5.17 0.91
C VAL A 82 -7.08 -6.13 -0.23
N PHE A 83 -6.18 -6.25 -1.19
CA PHE A 83 -6.42 -7.03 -2.39
C PHE A 83 -5.11 -7.54 -2.99
N ASP A 84 -5.20 -8.60 -3.78
CA ASP A 84 -4.09 -9.14 -4.56
C ASP A 84 -4.12 -8.54 -5.97
N MET A 85 -2.99 -8.00 -6.44
CA MET A 85 -2.84 -7.48 -7.79
C MET A 85 -2.65 -8.58 -8.84
N GLY A 86 -2.32 -9.81 -8.42
CA GLY A 86 -2.02 -10.94 -9.32
C GLY A 86 -0.59 -10.93 -9.90
N TYR A 87 0.23 -9.93 -9.54
CA TYR A 87 1.65 -9.84 -9.87
C TYR A 87 2.42 -9.16 -8.74
N LEU A 88 3.75 -9.30 -8.70
CA LEU A 88 4.58 -8.68 -7.66
C LEU A 88 4.52 -7.15 -7.75
N THR A 89 4.14 -6.51 -6.65
CA THR A 89 3.91 -5.07 -6.57
C THR A 89 5.02 -4.33 -5.83
N GLY A 90 5.72 -5.03 -4.95
CA GLY A 90 6.88 -4.53 -4.24
C GLY A 90 7.12 -5.25 -2.92
N TYR A 91 7.92 -4.62 -2.08
CA TYR A 91 8.41 -5.21 -0.85
C TYR A 91 7.45 -4.95 0.33
N ASP A 92 7.00 -6.02 0.97
CA ASP A 92 6.33 -6.00 2.26
C ASP A 92 7.38 -6.01 3.38
N ALA A 93 7.51 -4.90 4.09
CA ALA A 93 8.47 -4.77 5.18
C ALA A 93 8.11 -5.65 6.40
N ARG A 94 6.82 -5.90 6.63
CA ARG A 94 6.35 -6.74 7.74
C ARG A 94 6.69 -8.20 7.49
N ALA A 95 6.37 -8.70 6.30
CA ALA A 95 6.66 -10.08 5.92
C ALA A 95 8.12 -10.29 5.45
N ARG A 96 8.88 -9.19 5.32
CA ARG A 96 10.26 -9.14 4.81
C ARG A 96 10.46 -9.85 3.47
N ARG A 97 9.50 -9.69 2.57
CA ARG A 97 9.51 -10.35 1.25
C ARG A 97 8.79 -9.53 0.19
N GLN A 98 9.07 -9.83 -1.07
CA GLN A 98 8.26 -9.37 -2.20
C GLN A 98 6.83 -9.91 -2.07
N THR A 99 5.85 -9.11 -2.48
CA THR A 99 4.43 -9.45 -2.38
C THR A 99 3.64 -8.92 -3.57
N SER A 100 2.49 -9.54 -3.83
CA SER A 100 1.46 -9.05 -4.76
C SER A 100 0.31 -8.35 -4.04
N THR A 101 0.19 -8.55 -2.73
CA THR A 101 -0.85 -7.93 -1.90
C THR A 101 -0.62 -6.43 -1.79
N VAL A 102 -1.70 -5.64 -1.87
CA VAL A 102 -1.69 -4.20 -1.65
C VAL A 102 -2.72 -3.83 -0.59
N THR A 103 -2.33 -2.89 0.27
CA THR A 103 -3.25 -2.19 1.17
C THR A 103 -3.42 -0.75 0.67
N LEU A 104 -4.66 -0.34 0.42
CA LEU A 104 -5.05 1.03 0.12
C LEU A 104 -5.90 1.59 1.26
N VAL A 105 -5.55 2.79 1.73
CA VAL A 105 -6.28 3.49 2.79
C VAL A 105 -6.81 4.82 2.27
N THR A 106 -8.12 5.02 2.38
CA THR A 106 -8.79 6.27 2.01
C THR A 106 -9.61 6.82 3.18
N LYS A 107 -9.85 8.13 3.18
CA LYS A 107 -10.89 8.75 4.01
C LYS A 107 -12.29 8.32 3.54
N ALA A 108 -13.30 8.62 4.35
CA ALA A 108 -14.71 8.38 4.01
C ALA A 108 -15.19 9.14 2.76
N ASN A 109 -14.51 10.22 2.36
CA ASN A 109 -14.79 10.94 1.12
C ASN A 109 -14.05 10.38 -0.11
N GLY A 110 -13.20 9.36 0.05
CA GLY A 110 -12.41 8.77 -1.05
C GLY A 110 -11.00 9.36 -1.21
N GLU A 111 -10.63 10.37 -0.44
CA GLU A 111 -9.27 10.91 -0.48
C GLU A 111 -8.26 9.82 -0.07
N VAL A 112 -7.30 9.53 -0.95
CA VAL A 112 -6.24 8.56 -0.64
C VAL A 112 -5.33 9.13 0.45
N ILE A 113 -5.24 8.40 1.56
CA ILE A 113 -4.33 8.70 2.66
C ILE A 113 -3.00 8.03 2.38
N THR A 114 -2.98 6.75 2.01
CA THR A 114 -1.75 6.00 1.71
C THR A 114 -2.08 4.72 0.95
N ALA A 115 -1.09 4.16 0.25
CA ALA A 115 -1.12 2.76 -0.15
C ALA A 115 0.29 2.18 -0.06
N TYR A 116 0.36 0.86 0.13
CA TYR A 116 1.63 0.15 0.23
C TYR A 116 1.47 -1.35 -0.07
N PRO A 117 2.53 -2.03 -0.55
CA PRO A 117 2.55 -3.48 -0.65
C PRO A 117 2.48 -4.15 0.72
N GLY A 118 1.71 -5.22 0.81
CA GLY A 118 1.56 -6.04 2.00
C GLY A 118 0.22 -5.86 2.69
N THR A 119 0.07 -6.61 3.78
CA THR A 119 -1.13 -6.55 4.64
C THR A 119 -1.04 -5.39 5.63
N PRO A 120 -2.18 -4.81 6.05
CA PRO A 120 -2.14 -3.78 7.07
C PRO A 120 -1.53 -4.35 8.35
N TRP A 121 -0.69 -3.58 9.04
CA TRP A 121 -0.37 -3.88 10.43
C TRP A 121 -1.69 -4.03 11.16
N ALA A 122 -1.86 -5.15 11.88
CA ALA A 122 -3.09 -5.39 12.63
C ALA A 122 -3.41 -4.10 13.38
N GLN A 123 -4.58 -3.52 13.13
CA GLN A 123 -5.08 -2.50 14.01
C GLN A 123 -5.33 -3.25 15.31
N SER A 124 -4.39 -3.12 16.24
CA SER A 124 -4.57 -3.64 17.59
C SER A 124 -5.81 -2.96 18.12
N SER A 125 -6.93 -3.67 18.09
CA SER A 125 -8.04 -3.45 18.98
C SER A 125 -7.48 -3.68 20.38
N GLY A 126 -7.06 -2.58 21.01
CA GLY A 126 -6.52 -2.52 22.36
C GLY A 126 -7.15 -1.32 23.06
#